data_AF-A0A539DXN6-F1
#
_entry.id   AF-A0A539DXN6-F1
#
_cell.length_a   1.000
_cell.length_b   1.000
_cell.length_c   1.000
_cell.angle_alpha   90.00
_cell.angle_beta   90.00
_cell.angle_gamma   90.00
#
_symmetry.space_group_name_H-M   'P 1'
#
loop_
_entity.id
_entity.type
_entity.pdbx_description
1 polymer ?
#
loop_
_entity_poly.entity_id
_entity_poly.type
_entity_poly.pdbx_seq_one_letter_code
_entity_poly.pdbx_strand_id
1 'polypeptide(L)'
;MSTATRFLGHSGIEVSSLAFGAMMFGRWGNTDVDECQRMVVRALDAGVTLFDTADMYDDGASETILGEALRGHRDTVVLATKVGNPMGGDPARSGLSRRWIVRACEDSLRRLQVEHIDLYQMHRPDPDTPIDETLAAFEELVLAGKVRAIGTSTFSPAQIDEVAERATNLGVDERAAAVFGPGPRDRA
;
A
#
# COMPACT_ATOMS: atom_id res chain seq x y z
N MET A 1 8.03 -22.66 11.86
CA MET A 1 9.24 -22.33 11.07
C MET A 1 9.27 -20.82 10.92
N SER A 2 10.39 -20.15 11.20
CA SER A 2 10.49 -18.69 11.00
C SER A 2 10.64 -18.39 9.52
N THR A 3 9.79 -17.52 8.98
CA THR A 3 9.94 -17.01 7.60
C THR A 3 11.19 -16.11 7.54
N ALA A 4 11.97 -16.21 6.45
CA ALA A 4 13.12 -15.32 6.23
C ALA A 4 12.66 -13.87 6.03
N THR A 5 13.45 -12.89 6.45
CA THR A 5 13.10 -11.46 6.35
C THR A 5 13.97 -10.71 5.34
N ARG A 6 13.45 -9.57 4.85
CA ARG A 6 14.14 -8.65 3.91
C ARG A 6 13.68 -7.21 4.17
N PHE A 7 14.53 -6.24 3.85
CA PHE A 7 14.13 -4.83 3.86
C PHE A 7 13.33 -4.46 2.60
N LEU A 8 12.29 -3.65 2.77
CA LEU A 8 11.54 -3.01 1.68
C LEU A 8 12.36 -1.86 1.09
N GLY A 9 13.11 -2.15 0.03
CA GLY A 9 14.00 -1.18 -0.59
C GLY A 9 14.96 -0.56 0.44
N HIS A 10 15.02 0.76 0.48
CA HIS A 10 15.84 1.51 1.44
C HIS A 10 15.03 2.16 2.57
N SER A 11 13.77 1.76 2.76
CA SER A 11 12.85 2.38 3.75
C SER A 11 13.24 2.10 5.20
N GLY A 12 14.07 1.06 5.43
CA GLY A 12 14.34 0.52 6.77
C GLY A 12 13.21 -0.33 7.33
N ILE A 13 12.11 -0.52 6.59
CA ILE A 13 11.01 -1.42 6.97
C ILE A 13 11.40 -2.86 6.65
N GLU A 14 11.44 -3.72 7.65
CA GLU A 14 11.71 -5.16 7.50
C GLU A 14 10.40 -5.94 7.35
N VAL A 15 10.34 -6.83 6.36
CA VAL A 15 9.18 -7.68 6.08
C VAL A 15 9.59 -9.14 5.93
N SER A 16 8.64 -10.05 6.12
CA SER A 16 8.75 -11.44 5.70
C SER A 16 8.99 -11.55 4.19
N SER A 17 9.73 -12.57 3.77
CA SER A 17 10.01 -12.86 2.35
C SER A 17 8.77 -13.27 1.55
N LEU A 18 7.70 -13.65 2.25
CA LEU A 18 6.37 -13.88 1.69
C LEU A 18 5.43 -12.78 2.16
N ALA A 19 4.52 -12.36 1.29
CA ALA A 19 3.46 -11.42 1.59
C ALA A 19 2.10 -12.12 1.51
N PHE A 20 1.15 -11.69 2.33
CA PHE A 20 -0.24 -12.11 2.24
C PHE A 20 -1.04 -11.08 1.42
N GLY A 21 -1.56 -11.50 0.27
CA GLY A 21 -2.43 -10.66 -0.57
C GLY A 21 -3.92 -10.91 -0.27
N ALA A 22 -4.66 -9.84 0.02
CA ALA A 22 -6.08 -9.91 0.39
C ALA A 22 -7.06 -9.59 -0.75
N MET A 23 -6.60 -9.54 -2.01
CA MET A 23 -7.44 -9.19 -3.18
C MET A 23 -8.70 -10.04 -3.30
N MET A 24 -8.63 -11.32 -2.91
CA MET A 24 -9.76 -12.26 -3.03
C MET A 24 -10.72 -12.23 -1.84
N PHE A 25 -10.52 -11.34 -0.86
CA PHE A 25 -11.46 -11.18 0.26
C PHE A 25 -12.68 -10.38 -0.18
N GLY A 26 -13.87 -10.93 0.02
CA GLY A 26 -15.14 -10.37 -0.44
C GLY A 26 -15.67 -11.05 -1.70
N ARG A 27 -16.61 -10.37 -2.39
CA ARG A 27 -17.40 -10.94 -3.50
C ARG A 27 -16.58 -11.29 -4.74
N TRP A 28 -15.37 -10.76 -4.85
CA TRP A 28 -14.45 -11.11 -5.93
C TRP A 28 -13.89 -12.53 -5.82
N GLY A 29 -13.91 -13.13 -4.62
CA GLY A 29 -13.33 -14.43 -4.37
C GLY A 29 -14.03 -15.20 -3.27
N ASN A 30 -13.71 -14.85 -2.02
CA ASN A 30 -14.19 -15.52 -0.83
C ASN A 30 -15.10 -14.60 -0.01
N THR A 31 -16.39 -14.94 0.03
CA THR A 31 -17.41 -14.22 0.82
C THR A 31 -17.55 -14.75 2.24
N ASP A 32 -16.89 -15.86 2.59
CA ASP A 32 -16.83 -16.35 3.98
C ASP A 32 -15.79 -15.52 4.76
N VAL A 33 -16.28 -14.52 5.49
CA VAL A 33 -15.46 -13.61 6.29
C VAL A 33 -14.67 -14.36 7.36
N ASP A 34 -15.29 -15.37 8.01
CA ASP A 34 -14.62 -16.13 9.05
C ASP A 34 -13.47 -16.96 8.46
N GLU A 35 -13.63 -17.48 7.23
CA GLU A 35 -12.55 -18.14 6.52
C GLU A 35 -11.41 -17.18 6.16
N CYS A 36 -11.73 -16.00 5.64
CA CYS A 36 -10.74 -14.97 5.34
C CYS A 36 -9.93 -14.60 6.60
N GLN A 37 -10.59 -14.41 7.73
CA GLN A 37 -9.93 -14.14 9.01
C GLN A 37 -9.03 -15.31 9.45
N ARG A 38 -9.50 -16.56 9.33
CA ARG A 38 -8.66 -17.75 9.61
C ARG A 38 -7.42 -17.82 8.71
N MET A 39 -7.51 -17.39 7.45
CA MET A 39 -6.36 -17.32 6.54
C MET A 39 -5.32 -16.30 7.02
N VAL A 40 -5.75 -15.14 7.49
CA VAL A 40 -4.87 -14.11 8.06
C VAL A 40 -4.17 -14.64 9.31
N VAL A 41 -4.91 -15.24 10.25
CA VAL A 41 -4.33 -15.83 11.47
C VAL A 41 -3.29 -16.90 11.13
N ARG A 42 -3.56 -17.79 10.16
CA ARG A 42 -2.57 -18.77 9.71
C ARG A 42 -1.32 -18.14 9.10
N ALA A 43 -1.46 -17.02 8.39
CA ALA A 43 -0.32 -16.29 7.84
C ALA A 43 0.54 -15.69 8.96
N LEU A 44 -0.11 -15.09 9.97
CA LEU A 44 0.56 -14.59 11.18
C LEU A 44 1.30 -15.71 11.92
N ASP A 45 0.65 -16.86 12.14
CA ASP A 45 1.25 -18.03 12.80
C ASP A 45 2.46 -18.58 12.01
N ALA A 46 2.47 -18.41 10.69
CA ALA A 46 3.59 -18.76 9.82
C ALA A 46 4.71 -17.70 9.79
N GLY A 47 4.57 -16.59 10.51
CA GLY A 47 5.53 -15.50 10.56
C GLY A 47 5.49 -14.58 9.33
N VAL A 48 4.35 -14.49 8.63
CA VAL A 48 4.13 -13.46 7.61
C VAL A 48 3.87 -12.14 8.31
N THR A 49 4.60 -11.10 7.92
CA THR A 49 4.46 -9.75 8.47
C THR A 49 3.93 -8.75 7.44
N LEU A 50 4.07 -8.99 6.14
CA LEU A 50 3.55 -8.09 5.09
C LEU A 50 2.15 -8.51 4.63
N PHE A 51 1.18 -7.62 4.79
CA PHE A 51 -0.21 -7.79 4.37
C PHE A 51 -0.59 -6.70 3.37
N ASP A 52 -1.08 -7.10 2.20
CA ASP A 52 -1.36 -6.21 1.06
C ASP A 52 -2.83 -6.26 0.65
N THR A 53 -3.43 -5.09 0.45
CA THR A 53 -4.80 -4.89 -0.04
C THR A 53 -4.86 -3.66 -0.96
N ALA A 54 -6.05 -3.19 -1.34
CA ALA A 54 -6.24 -1.95 -2.08
C ALA A 54 -7.63 -1.37 -1.78
N ASP A 55 -7.76 -0.04 -1.86
CA ASP A 55 -9.02 0.67 -1.66
C ASP A 55 -10.18 0.06 -2.47
N MET A 56 -9.88 -0.28 -3.72
CA MET A 56 -10.84 -0.69 -4.71
C MET A 56 -11.24 -2.18 -4.57
N TYR A 57 -10.47 -3.01 -3.86
CA TYR A 57 -10.74 -4.45 -3.77
C TYR A 57 -12.10 -4.73 -3.12
N ASP A 58 -13.02 -5.25 -3.95
CA ASP A 58 -14.44 -5.40 -3.68
C ASP A 58 -15.08 -4.14 -3.02
N ASP A 59 -14.79 -2.97 -3.58
CA ASP A 59 -15.25 -1.66 -3.09
C ASP A 59 -14.93 -1.40 -1.61
N GLY A 60 -13.75 -1.87 -1.17
CA GLY A 60 -13.23 -1.66 0.18
C GLY A 60 -13.62 -2.76 1.17
N ALA A 61 -14.37 -3.78 0.74
CA ALA A 61 -14.69 -4.91 1.61
C ALA A 61 -13.43 -5.68 2.03
N SER A 62 -12.44 -5.83 1.13
CA SER A 62 -11.15 -6.47 1.45
C SER A 62 -10.42 -5.76 2.59
N GLU A 63 -10.34 -4.43 2.56
CA GLU A 63 -9.75 -3.63 3.65
C GLU A 63 -10.51 -3.79 4.97
N THR A 64 -11.85 -3.84 4.91
CA THR A 64 -12.67 -4.03 6.12
C THR A 64 -12.39 -5.39 6.75
N ILE A 65 -12.41 -6.47 5.96
CA ILE A 65 -12.15 -7.84 6.43
C ILE A 65 -10.72 -7.96 6.98
N LEU A 66 -9.73 -7.43 6.26
CA LEU A 66 -8.33 -7.47 6.68
C LEU A 66 -8.09 -6.66 7.96
N GLY A 67 -8.68 -5.48 8.07
CA GLY A 67 -8.59 -4.63 9.26
C GLY A 67 -9.14 -5.31 10.51
N GLU A 68 -10.29 -5.98 10.39
CA GLU A 68 -10.85 -6.78 11.47
C GLU A 68 -9.94 -7.95 11.87
N ALA A 69 -9.37 -8.65 10.88
CA ALA A 69 -8.49 -9.79 11.10
C ALA A 69 -7.15 -9.42 11.77
N LEU A 70 -6.67 -8.19 11.57
CA LEU A 70 -5.40 -7.69 12.12
C LEU A 70 -5.55 -6.97 13.47
N ARG A 71 -6.76 -6.87 14.03
CA ARG A 71 -6.96 -6.28 15.36
C ARG A 71 -6.10 -7.01 16.40
N GLY A 72 -5.34 -6.24 17.18
CA GLY A 72 -4.39 -6.78 18.17
C GLY A 72 -3.02 -7.19 17.61
N HIS A 73 -2.83 -7.17 16.29
CA HIS A 73 -1.55 -7.53 15.63
C HIS A 73 -0.86 -6.34 14.94
N ARG A 74 -1.44 -5.14 15.03
CA ARG A 74 -0.99 -3.96 14.25
C ARG A 74 0.50 -3.65 14.39
N ASP A 75 1.05 -3.76 15.59
CA ASP A 75 2.47 -3.43 15.85
C ASP A 75 3.45 -4.49 15.34
N THR A 76 2.95 -5.64 14.90
CA THR A 76 3.75 -6.78 14.42
C THR A 76 3.66 -6.99 12.92
N VAL A 77 2.89 -6.15 12.21
CA VAL A 77 2.65 -6.26 10.77
C VAL A 77 2.99 -4.98 10.04
N VAL A 78 3.37 -5.15 8.78
CA VAL A 78 3.51 -4.11 7.77
C VAL A 78 2.27 -4.18 6.88
N LEU A 79 1.48 -3.11 6.92
CA LEU A 79 0.22 -2.99 6.19
C LEU A 79 0.41 -2.14 4.95
N ALA A 80 0.18 -2.75 3.78
CA ALA A 80 0.21 -2.10 2.49
C ALA A 80 -1.20 -1.96 1.90
N THR A 81 -1.52 -0.78 1.38
CA THR A 81 -2.73 -0.57 0.55
C THR A 81 -2.41 0.30 -0.67
N LYS A 82 -3.32 0.37 -1.62
CA LYS A 82 -3.13 1.01 -2.93
C LYS A 82 -4.29 1.93 -3.27
N VAL A 83 -4.03 2.93 -4.10
CA VAL A 83 -5.00 3.91 -4.58
C VAL A 83 -4.87 4.13 -6.08
N GLY A 84 -5.97 4.48 -6.73
CA GLY A 84 -5.99 5.10 -8.06
C GLY A 84 -6.79 4.33 -9.10
N ASN A 85 -7.01 3.03 -8.90
CA ASN A 85 -7.98 2.31 -9.72
C ASN A 85 -9.41 2.77 -9.40
N PRO A 86 -10.34 2.69 -10.38
CA PRO A 86 -11.74 3.01 -10.14
C PRO A 86 -12.36 2.15 -9.05
N MET A 87 -13.02 2.82 -8.11
CA MET A 87 -13.76 2.19 -7.02
C MET A 87 -15.27 2.39 -7.25
N GLY A 88 -15.98 1.31 -7.54
CA GLY A 88 -17.38 1.32 -7.92
C GLY A 88 -17.65 2.02 -9.26
N GLY A 89 -18.86 2.56 -9.41
CA GLY A 89 -19.32 3.21 -10.65
C GLY A 89 -19.17 4.74 -10.69
N ASP A 90 -18.59 5.37 -9.67
CA ASP A 90 -18.44 6.82 -9.58
C ASP A 90 -17.07 7.25 -10.15
N PRO A 91 -17.01 7.99 -11.27
CA PRO A 91 -15.76 8.47 -11.84
C PRO A 91 -14.96 9.40 -10.91
N ALA A 92 -15.60 9.97 -9.89
CA ALA A 92 -14.91 10.79 -8.90
C ALA A 92 -14.13 9.96 -7.85
N ARG A 93 -14.22 8.63 -7.91
CA ARG A 93 -13.56 7.67 -7.02
C ARG A 93 -12.46 6.88 -7.75
N SER A 94 -11.55 7.60 -8.39
CA SER A 94 -10.43 7.05 -9.17
C SER A 94 -9.31 8.09 -9.36
N GLY A 95 -8.19 7.64 -9.94
CA GLY A 95 -7.07 8.49 -10.35
C GLY A 95 -6.10 8.84 -9.23
N LEU A 96 -5.04 9.58 -9.58
CA LEU A 96 -3.98 9.99 -8.67
C LEU A 96 -4.00 11.49 -8.38
N SER A 97 -5.11 12.18 -8.63
CA SER A 97 -5.30 13.56 -8.17
C SER A 97 -5.13 13.68 -6.66
N ARG A 98 -4.61 14.81 -6.17
CA ARG A 98 -4.47 15.07 -4.73
C ARG A 98 -5.79 14.87 -3.99
N ARG A 99 -6.90 15.33 -4.59
CA ARG A 99 -8.26 15.20 -4.03
C ARG A 99 -8.60 13.74 -3.72
N TRP A 100 -8.33 12.83 -4.65
CA TRP A 100 -8.68 11.43 -4.47
C TRP A 100 -7.68 10.71 -3.56
N ILE A 101 -6.37 10.93 -3.72
CA ILE A 101 -5.34 10.30 -2.87
C ILE A 101 -5.60 10.53 -1.39
N VAL A 102 -5.82 11.79 -1.00
CA VAL A 102 -6.07 12.15 0.41
C VAL A 102 -7.36 11.51 0.89
N ARG A 103 -8.46 11.64 0.13
CA ARG A 103 -9.76 11.07 0.52
C ARG A 103 -9.72 9.54 0.63
N ALA A 104 -9.13 8.87 -0.34
CA ALA A 104 -8.99 7.41 -0.35
C ALA A 104 -8.13 6.94 0.83
N CYS A 105 -7.08 7.67 1.19
CA CYS A 105 -6.25 7.36 2.36
C CYS A 105 -7.09 7.40 3.66
N GLU A 106 -7.85 8.48 3.90
CA GLU A 106 -8.74 8.56 5.08
C GLU A 106 -9.76 7.41 5.12
N ASP A 107 -10.32 7.09 3.95
CA ASP A 107 -11.33 6.05 3.85
C ASP A 107 -10.73 4.65 4.07
N SER A 108 -9.52 4.40 3.58
CA SER A 108 -8.75 3.18 3.83
C SER A 108 -8.36 3.04 5.30
N LEU A 109 -7.83 4.09 5.94
CA LEU A 109 -7.53 4.10 7.37
C LEU A 109 -8.75 3.73 8.22
N ARG A 110 -9.92 4.28 7.86
CA ARG A 110 -11.19 3.96 8.54
C ARG A 110 -11.62 2.51 8.36
N ARG A 111 -11.56 1.98 7.14
CA ARG A 111 -11.94 0.58 6.85
C ARG A 111 -10.98 -0.41 7.52
N LEU A 112 -9.68 -0.11 7.45
CA LEU A 112 -8.61 -0.89 8.08
C LEU A 112 -8.58 -0.75 9.61
N GLN A 113 -9.21 0.31 10.15
CA GLN A 113 -9.26 0.63 11.58
C GLN A 113 -7.87 0.84 12.18
N VAL A 114 -7.05 1.63 11.48
CA VAL A 114 -5.67 1.97 11.86
C VAL A 114 -5.43 3.47 11.72
N GLU A 115 -4.46 3.97 12.48
CA GLU A 115 -4.06 5.39 12.41
C GLU A 115 -3.03 5.68 11.30
N HIS A 116 -2.34 4.65 10.82
CA HIS A 116 -1.35 4.79 9.75
C HIS A 116 -1.21 3.52 8.89
N ILE A 117 -0.84 3.74 7.62
CA ILE A 117 -0.47 2.75 6.63
C ILE A 117 1.07 2.70 6.54
N ASP A 118 1.66 1.51 6.50
CA ASP A 118 3.12 1.38 6.40
C ASP A 118 3.60 1.63 4.96
N LEU A 119 2.86 1.13 3.97
CA LEU A 119 3.16 1.32 2.55
C LEU A 119 1.91 1.70 1.76
N TYR A 120 1.84 2.93 1.26
CA TYR A 120 0.73 3.39 0.43
C TYR A 120 1.18 3.54 -1.02
N GLN A 121 0.49 2.86 -1.94
CA GLN A 121 1.01 2.68 -3.31
C GLN A 121 0.10 3.29 -4.37
N MET A 122 0.71 3.89 -5.39
CA MET A 122 0.07 4.21 -6.66
C MET A 122 -0.26 2.90 -7.37
N HIS A 123 -1.54 2.53 -7.46
CA HIS A 123 -1.95 1.22 -7.95
C HIS A 123 -1.58 1.02 -9.43
N ARG A 124 -1.68 2.08 -10.24
CA ARG A 124 -1.27 2.13 -11.65
C ARG A 124 -0.88 3.57 -12.04
N PRO A 125 -0.14 3.78 -13.13
CA PRO A 125 0.09 5.12 -13.67
C PRO A 125 -1.22 5.83 -14.03
N ASP A 126 -1.29 7.13 -13.76
CA ASP A 126 -2.39 8.01 -14.15
C ASP A 126 -1.86 9.10 -15.10
N PRO A 127 -2.12 9.01 -16.42
CA PRO A 127 -1.63 9.98 -17.39
C PRO A 127 -2.36 11.34 -17.29
N ASP A 128 -3.51 11.39 -16.62
CA ASP A 128 -4.34 12.60 -16.53
C ASP A 128 -3.95 13.48 -15.33
N THR A 129 -3.16 12.96 -14.39
CA THR A 129 -2.65 13.71 -13.23
C THR A 129 -1.14 13.93 -13.34
N PRO A 130 -0.63 15.17 -13.24
CA PRO A 130 0.80 15.43 -13.15
C PRO A 130 1.45 14.70 -11.97
N ILE A 131 2.58 14.03 -12.21
CA ILE A 131 3.25 13.25 -11.16
C ILE A 131 3.66 14.08 -9.95
N ASP A 132 3.98 15.37 -10.14
CA ASP A 132 4.31 16.27 -9.02
C ASP A 132 3.11 16.51 -8.10
N GLU A 133 1.89 16.60 -8.64
CA GLU A 133 0.68 16.72 -7.83
C GLU A 133 0.47 15.45 -7.01
N THR A 134 0.65 14.29 -7.65
CA THR A 134 0.56 12.98 -7.00
C THR A 134 1.56 12.90 -5.85
N LEU A 135 2.84 13.17 -6.11
CA LEU A 135 3.91 13.09 -5.12
C LEU A 135 3.71 14.09 -3.97
N ALA A 136 3.28 15.32 -4.26
CA ALA A 136 2.96 16.29 -3.22
C ALA A 136 1.81 15.83 -2.30
N ALA A 137 0.80 15.13 -2.85
CA ALA A 137 -0.28 14.55 -2.07
C ALA A 137 0.20 13.41 -1.17
N PHE A 138 1.10 12.55 -1.66
CA PHE A 138 1.70 11.49 -0.87
C PHE A 138 2.60 12.05 0.24
N GLU A 139 3.41 13.08 -0.06
CA GLU A 139 4.25 13.78 0.93
C GLU A 139 3.40 14.39 2.05
N GLU A 140 2.26 15.02 1.73
CA GLU A 140 1.33 15.55 2.73
C GLU A 140 0.88 14.46 3.71
N LEU A 141 0.59 13.25 3.23
CA LEU A 141 0.17 12.13 4.06
C LEU A 141 1.32 11.57 4.91
N VAL A 142 2.55 11.60 4.39
CA VAL A 142 3.76 11.23 5.13
C VAL A 142 4.02 12.22 6.26
N LEU A 143 4.01 13.52 5.97
CA LEU A 143 4.18 14.58 6.96
C LEU A 143 3.07 14.58 8.02
N ALA A 144 1.85 14.17 7.65
CA ALA A 144 0.74 14.00 8.56
C ALA A 144 0.83 12.72 9.42
N GLY A 145 1.82 11.85 9.19
CA GLY A 145 2.01 10.59 9.91
C GLY A 145 1.02 9.48 9.54
N LYS A 146 0.24 9.67 8.47
CA LYS A 146 -0.76 8.71 7.99
C LYS A 146 -0.17 7.61 7.12
N VAL A 147 0.98 7.88 6.52
CA VAL A 147 1.71 6.97 5.64
C VAL A 147 3.19 6.97 6.06
N ARG A 148 3.83 5.80 6.15
CA ARG A 148 5.26 5.72 6.45
C ARG A 148 6.13 5.67 5.20
N ALA A 149 5.73 4.89 4.21
CA ALA A 149 6.41 4.74 2.94
C ALA A 149 5.43 4.77 1.77
N ILE A 150 5.93 5.18 0.62
CA ILE A 150 5.19 5.35 -0.62
C ILE A 150 5.81 4.49 -1.72
N GLY A 151 4.97 3.96 -2.61
CA GLY A 151 5.42 3.05 -3.66
C GLY A 151 4.57 3.10 -4.93
N THR A 152 5.02 2.37 -5.94
CA THR A 152 4.33 2.23 -7.23
C THR A 152 3.99 0.76 -7.48
N SER A 153 2.84 0.51 -8.11
CA SER A 153 2.43 -0.81 -8.57
C SER A 153 2.14 -0.76 -10.07
N THR A 154 2.61 -1.75 -10.82
CA THR A 154 2.42 -1.87 -12.28
C THR A 154 3.05 -0.76 -13.15
N PHE A 155 3.93 0.06 -12.59
CA PHE A 155 4.73 1.04 -13.34
C PHE A 155 5.82 0.32 -14.15
N SER A 156 6.12 0.82 -15.35
CA SER A 156 7.29 0.38 -16.10
C SER A 156 8.59 0.87 -15.43
N PRO A 157 9.75 0.22 -15.68
CA PRO A 157 11.03 0.68 -15.12
C PRO A 157 11.33 2.15 -15.39
N ALA A 158 11.03 2.64 -16.60
CA ALA A 158 11.23 4.05 -16.96
C ALA A 158 10.35 5.00 -16.14
N GLN A 159 9.09 4.62 -15.90
CA GLN A 159 8.19 5.41 -15.05
C GLN A 159 8.63 5.37 -13.58
N ILE A 160 9.18 4.25 -13.10
CA ILE A 160 9.72 4.17 -11.74
C ILE A 160 10.91 5.11 -11.59
N ASP A 161 11.85 5.10 -12.54
CA ASP A 161 13.00 6.01 -12.54
C ASP A 161 12.54 7.48 -12.57
N GLU A 162 11.53 7.81 -13.38
CA GLU A 162 10.92 9.16 -13.42
C GLU A 162 10.30 9.55 -12.07
N VAL A 163 9.50 8.67 -11.45
CA VAL A 163 8.87 8.94 -10.15
C VAL A 163 9.93 9.17 -9.07
N ALA A 164 10.98 8.36 -9.04
CA ALA A 164 12.07 8.49 -8.08
C ALA A 164 12.85 9.81 -8.26
N GLU A 165 13.15 10.19 -9.49
CA GLU A 165 13.80 11.47 -9.81
C GLU A 165 12.92 12.65 -9.36
N ARG A 166 11.62 12.61 -9.67
CA ARG A 166 10.68 13.69 -9.30
C ARG A 166 10.48 13.79 -7.80
N ALA A 167 10.38 12.68 -7.09
CA ALA A 167 10.31 12.66 -5.62
C ALA A 167 11.54 13.34 -5.00
N THR A 168 12.73 13.01 -5.51
CA THR A 168 14.00 13.64 -5.08
C THR A 168 13.99 15.15 -5.33
N ASN A 169 13.59 15.59 -6.53
CA ASN A 169 13.55 17.01 -6.89
C ASN A 169 12.54 17.82 -6.06
N LEU A 170 11.45 17.19 -5.62
CA LEU A 170 10.45 17.80 -4.74
C LEU A 170 10.85 17.77 -3.26
N GLY A 171 11.93 17.07 -2.89
CA GLY A 171 12.37 16.92 -1.51
C GLY A 171 11.47 16.00 -0.67
N VAL A 172 10.78 15.06 -1.31
CA VAL A 172 10.05 13.98 -0.62
C VAL A 172 11.02 13.19 0.23
N ASP A 173 10.65 12.83 1.47
CA ASP A 173 11.54 12.07 2.36
C ASP A 173 12.04 10.78 1.67
N GLU A 174 13.37 10.66 1.54
CA GLU A 174 14.01 9.56 0.82
C GLU A 174 13.68 8.18 1.41
N ARG A 175 13.42 8.10 2.72
CA ARG A 175 13.01 6.85 3.39
C ARG A 175 11.57 6.50 3.06
N ALA A 176 10.72 7.52 2.91
CA ALA A 176 9.34 7.32 2.47
C ALA A 176 9.29 6.90 1.00
N ALA A 177 10.07 7.54 0.11
CA ALA A 177 10.15 7.23 -1.32
C ALA A 177 10.92 5.94 -1.67
N ALA A 178 11.39 5.19 -0.68
CA ALA A 178 12.37 4.13 -0.87
C ALA A 178 11.86 2.84 -1.56
N VAL A 179 10.58 2.80 -1.98
CA VAL A 179 9.95 1.63 -2.61
C VAL A 179 9.79 1.80 -4.14
N PHE A 180 10.27 2.91 -4.71
CA PHE A 180 10.35 3.12 -6.16
C PHE A 180 11.59 2.41 -6.76
N GLY A 181 11.49 1.10 -7.02
CA GLY A 181 12.41 0.40 -7.92
C GLY A 181 13.19 -0.78 -7.35
N PRO A 182 13.91 -1.53 -8.22
CA PRO A 182 14.53 -2.79 -7.85
C PRO A 182 15.56 -2.53 -6.74
N GLY A 183 15.73 -3.52 -5.86
CA GLY A 183 16.79 -3.51 -4.83
C GLY A 183 18.16 -3.20 -5.44
N PRO A 184 19.16 -2.89 -4.58
CA PRO A 184 20.42 -2.26 -4.98
C PRO A 184 20.93 -2.82 -6.30
N ARG A 185 21.06 -1.95 -7.32
CA ARG A 185 21.86 -2.30 -8.49
C ARG A 185 23.23 -2.61 -7.93
N ASP A 186 23.62 -3.88 -7.97
CA ASP A 186 24.93 -4.34 -7.55
C ASP A 186 25.98 -3.36 -8.07
N ARG A 187 26.65 -2.66 -7.16
CA ARG A 187 27.93 -2.04 -7.45
C ARG A 187 28.96 -3.16 -7.41
N ALA A 188 29.09 -3.88 -8.53
CA ALA A 188 30.23 -4.72 -8.88
C ALA A 188 30.43 -4.68 -10.40
#